data_AF-A0A6N6MLN3-F1
#
_entry.id   AF-A0A6N6MLN3-F1
#
_cell.length_a   1.000
_cell.length_b   1.000
_cell.length_c   1.000
_cell.angle_alpha   90.00
_cell.angle_beta   90.00
_cell.angle_gamma   90.00
#
_symmetry.space_group_name_H-M   'P 1'
#
loop_
_entity.id
_entity.type
_entity.pdbx_description
1 polymer ?
#
loop_
_entity_poly.entity_id
_entity_poly.type
_entity_poly.pdbx_seq_one_letter_code
_entity_poly.pdbx_strand_id
1 'polypeptide(L)'
;MSAIDQAMAALTKHWVRAGQSADGDRLERIRTALRDRYVDGYRSDWRTLLDHAMSDLGCTIDWRNDQVHSVMVWGDPMEPEKR
;
A
#
# COMPACT_ATOMS: atom_id res chain seq x y z
N MET A 1 -3.08 5.45 -17.23
CA MET A 1 -2.45 5.05 -15.94
C MET A 1 -3.53 4.39 -15.11
N SER A 2 -3.35 3.13 -14.69
CA SER A 2 -4.40 2.40 -13.97
C SER A 2 -4.49 2.86 -12.50
N ALA A 3 -5.62 2.58 -11.84
CA ALA A 3 -5.77 2.85 -10.41
C ALA A 3 -4.70 2.13 -9.56
N ILE A 4 -4.32 0.92 -9.97
CA ILE A 4 -3.23 0.15 -9.35
C ILE A 4 -1.88 0.89 -9.50
N ASP A 5 -1.58 1.40 -10.70
CA ASP A 5 -0.32 2.12 -10.92
C ASP A 5 -0.26 3.42 -10.11
N GLN A 6 -1.39 4.14 -9.99
CA GLN A 6 -1.50 5.34 -9.16
C GLN A 6 -1.27 5.04 -7.67
N ALA A 7 -1.91 3.98 -7.15
CA ALA A 7 -1.73 3.52 -5.78
C ALA A 7 -0.26 3.16 -5.48
N MET A 8 0.37 2.38 -6.37
CA MET A 8 1.78 1.99 -6.24
C MET A 8 2.73 3.18 -6.31
N ALA A 9 2.45 4.16 -7.19
CA ALA A 9 3.24 5.37 -7.30
C ALA A 9 3.15 6.24 -6.02
N ALA A 10 1.97 6.34 -5.40
CA ALA A 10 1.78 7.07 -4.16
C ALA A 10 2.57 6.45 -2.99
N LEU A 11 2.52 5.12 -2.84
CA LEU A 11 3.30 4.39 -1.84
C LEU A 11 4.81 4.52 -2.07
N THR A 12 5.26 4.31 -3.30
CA THR A 12 6.68 4.42 -3.66
C THR A 12 7.22 5.81 -3.34
N LYS A 13 6.44 6.86 -3.67
CA LYS A 13 6.80 8.24 -3.36
C LYS A 13 6.92 8.49 -1.85
N HIS A 14 6.05 7.88 -1.05
CA HIS A 14 6.14 7.96 0.41
C HIS A 14 7.41 7.28 0.94
N TRP A 15 7.71 6.06 0.52
CA TRP A 15 8.91 5.34 0.98
C TRP A 15 10.21 6.03 0.56
N VAL A 16 10.29 6.52 -0.68
CA VAL A 16 11.45 7.31 -1.15
C VAL A 16 11.66 8.55 -0.27
N ARG A 17 10.58 9.25 0.10
CA ARG A 17 10.67 10.41 1.01
C ARG A 17 11.06 10.03 2.43
N ALA A 18 10.65 8.86 2.90
CA ALA A 18 11.02 8.32 4.20
C ALA A 18 12.44 7.73 4.22
N GLY A 19 13.16 7.72 3.09
CA GLY A 19 14.47 7.08 2.95
C GLY A 19 14.42 5.56 3.06
N GLN A 20 13.25 4.95 2.91
CA GLN A 20 13.05 3.50 2.98
C GLN A 20 13.04 2.92 1.56
N SER A 21 13.80 1.87 1.33
CA SER A 21 13.62 1.04 0.13
C SER A 21 12.44 0.11 0.35
N ALA A 22 11.46 0.17 -0.54
CA ALA A 22 10.40 -0.83 -0.54
C ALA A 22 11.00 -2.18 -0.93
N ASP A 23 10.89 -3.16 -0.03
CA ASP A 23 11.24 -4.54 -0.31
C ASP A 23 10.39 -5.06 -1.49
N GLY A 24 11.02 -5.74 -2.45
CA GLY A 24 10.35 -6.28 -3.63
C GLY A 24 9.21 -7.24 -3.26
N ASP A 25 9.39 -8.04 -2.22
CA ASP A 25 8.35 -8.97 -1.75
C ASP A 25 7.16 -8.21 -1.15
N ARG A 26 7.43 -7.11 -0.44
CA ARG A 26 6.38 -6.23 0.09
C ARG A 26 5.60 -5.55 -1.02
N LEU A 27 6.29 -5.08 -2.07
CA LEU A 27 5.67 -4.47 -3.24
C LEU A 27 4.77 -5.46 -3.98
N GLU A 28 5.22 -6.69 -4.19
CA GLU A 28 4.42 -7.72 -4.88
C GLU A 28 3.20 -8.16 -4.07
N ARG A 29 3.30 -8.25 -2.73
CA ARG A 29 2.14 -8.49 -1.86
C ARG A 29 1.09 -7.40 -1.98
N ILE A 30 1.52 -6.13 -1.91
CA ILE A 30 0.62 -4.98 -2.08
C ILE A 30 0.00 -4.97 -3.48
N ARG A 31 0.80 -5.25 -4.51
CA ARG A 31 0.31 -5.33 -5.89
C ARG A 31 -0.74 -6.41 -6.08
N THR A 32 -0.57 -7.56 -5.41
CA THR A 32 -1.55 -8.65 -5.43
C THR A 32 -2.84 -8.23 -4.75
N ALA A 33 -2.78 -7.67 -3.53
CA ALA A 33 -3.95 -7.16 -2.82
C ALA A 33 -4.71 -6.08 -3.63
N LEU A 34 -3.98 -5.17 -4.29
CA LEU A 34 -4.56 -4.17 -5.18
C LEU A 34 -5.27 -4.80 -6.38
N ARG A 35 -4.71 -5.86 -6.98
CA ARG A 35 -5.36 -6.57 -8.11
C ARG A 35 -6.64 -7.25 -7.67
N ASP A 36 -6.63 -7.91 -6.52
CA ASP A 36 -7.80 -8.61 -6.00
C ASP A 36 -8.96 -7.62 -5.77
N ARG A 37 -8.68 -6.48 -5.13
CA ARG A 37 -9.67 -5.42 -4.92
C ARG A 37 -10.09 -4.69 -6.20
N TYR A 38 -9.19 -4.57 -7.17
CA TYR A 38 -9.53 -4.00 -8.48
C TYR A 38 -10.53 -4.87 -9.24
N VAL A 39 -10.39 -6.20 -9.16
CA VAL A 39 -11.35 -7.14 -9.75
C VAL A 39 -12.72 -7.04 -9.06
N ASP A 40 -12.72 -6.88 -7.74
CA ASP A 40 -13.89 -6.80 -6.85
C ASP A 40 -14.78 -5.54 -7.04
N GLY A 41 -14.29 -4.52 -7.77
CA GLY A 41 -15.11 -3.39 -8.20
C GLY A 41 -14.54 -2.00 -7.92
N TYR A 42 -13.41 -1.91 -7.22
CA TYR A 42 -12.74 -0.65 -6.86
C TYR A 42 -11.89 -0.07 -8.00
N ARG A 43 -12.44 -0.03 -9.22
CA ARG A 43 -11.67 0.23 -10.45
C ARG A 43 -11.35 1.71 -10.71
N SER A 44 -12.17 2.60 -10.16
CA SER A 44 -12.14 4.03 -10.51
C SER A 44 -11.44 4.91 -9.47
N ASP A 45 -11.37 4.45 -8.23
CA ASP A 45 -10.79 5.21 -7.12
C ASP A 45 -9.57 4.48 -6.56
N TRP A 46 -8.39 4.92 -7.01
CA TRP A 46 -7.11 4.38 -6.59
C TRP A 46 -6.83 4.55 -5.09
N ARG A 47 -7.43 5.56 -4.45
CA ARG A 47 -7.21 5.86 -3.05
C ARG A 47 -7.98 4.88 -2.17
N THR A 48 -9.27 4.74 -2.44
CA THR A 48 -10.12 3.73 -1.79
C THR A 48 -9.59 2.31 -2.06
N LEU A 49 -9.15 2.04 -3.29
CA LEU A 49 -8.51 0.77 -3.64
C LEU A 49 -7.27 0.50 -2.76
N LEU A 50 -6.43 1.52 -2.57
CA LEU A 50 -5.22 1.39 -1.76
C LEU A 50 -5.54 1.22 -0.27
N ASP A 51 -6.51 1.97 0.26
CA ASP A 51 -6.93 1.84 1.66
C ASP A 51 -7.43 0.43 1.96
N HIS A 52 -8.28 -0.14 1.10
CA HIS A 52 -8.74 -1.52 1.27
C HIS A 52 -7.62 -2.54 1.15
N ALA A 53 -6.75 -2.42 0.13
CA ALA A 53 -5.63 -3.33 -0.04
C ALA A 53 -4.65 -3.29 1.14
N MET A 54 -4.40 -2.11 1.71
CA MET A 54 -3.56 -1.98 2.90
C MET A 54 -4.26 -2.52 4.14
N SER A 55 -5.56 -2.30 4.28
CA SER A 55 -6.37 -2.86 5.38
C SER A 55 -6.32 -4.38 5.39
N ASP A 56 -6.36 -5.03 4.22
CA ASP A 56 -6.23 -6.49 4.11
C ASP A 56 -4.87 -6.99 4.57
N LEU A 57 -3.83 -6.16 4.42
CA LEU A 57 -2.48 -6.42 4.89
C LEU A 57 -2.26 -5.98 6.34
N GLY A 58 -3.32 -5.64 7.08
CA GLY A 58 -3.22 -5.18 8.47
C GLY A 58 -2.56 -3.81 8.60
N CYS A 59 -2.63 -2.97 7.57
CA CYS A 59 -2.08 -1.62 7.56
C CYS A 59 -3.18 -0.57 7.38
N THR A 60 -3.00 0.61 7.95
CA THR A 60 -3.83 1.79 7.68
C THR A 60 -2.95 2.90 7.14
N ILE A 61 -3.45 3.59 6.12
CA ILE A 61 -2.81 4.78 5.60
C ILE A 61 -3.42 6.01 6.27
N ASP A 62 -2.55 6.84 6.84
CA ASP A 62 -2.90 8.23 7.12
C ASP A 62 -2.58 9.08 5.90
N TRP A 63 -3.56 9.86 5.49
CA TRP A 63 -3.46 10.68 4.29
C TRP A 63 -3.38 12.16 4.63
N ARG A 64 -2.55 12.89 3.90
CA ARG A 64 -2.60 14.36 3.83
C ARG A 64 -2.86 14.80 2.40
N ASN A 65 -4.05 15.35 2.16
CA ASN A 65 -4.56 15.61 0.82
C ASN A 65 -4.47 14.32 0.00
N ASP A 66 -3.86 14.34 -1.19
CA ASP A 66 -3.69 13.18 -2.06
C ASP A 66 -2.36 12.45 -1.88
N GLN A 67 -1.75 12.57 -0.70
CA GLN A 67 -0.43 12.00 -0.41
C GLN A 67 -0.49 11.12 0.84
N VAL A 68 0.15 9.95 0.75
CA VAL A 68 0.40 9.06 1.89
C VAL A 68 1.32 9.79 2.87
N HIS A 69 0.79 10.13 4.04
CA HIS A 69 1.53 10.81 5.10
C HIS A 69 2.26 9.82 5.99
N SER A 70 1.56 8.78 6.43
CA SER A 70 2.14 7.67 7.18
C SER A 70 1.38 6.36 6.90
N VAL A 71 2.05 5.24 7.13
CA VAL A 71 1.45 3.91 7.08
C VAL A 71 1.65 3.28 8.45
N MET A 72 0.54 2.97 9.12
CA MET A 72 0.52 2.34 10.44
C MET A 72 0.17 0.86 10.30
N VAL A 73 0.92 -0.03 10.94
CA VAL A 73 0.65 -1.48 10.97
C VAL A 73 -0.12 -1.80 12.26
N TRP A 74 -1.18 -2.61 12.15
CA TRP A 74 -1.99 -3.05 13.28
C TRP A 74 -1.38 -4.34 13.83
N GLY A 75 -0.84 -4.29 15.07
CA GLY A 75 -0.17 -5.45 15.68
C GLY A 75 1.25 -5.67 15.17
N ASP A 76 1.98 -6.63 15.78
CA ASP A 76 3.44 -6.79 15.72
C ASP A 76 4.04 -6.42 14.36
N PRO A 77 5.03 -5.51 14.30
CA PRO A 77 5.70 -5.15 13.05
C PRO A 77 6.09 -6.45 12.38
N MET A 78 5.82 -6.62 11.06
CA MET A 78 6.25 -7.80 10.29
C MET A 78 7.63 -8.23 10.79
N GLU A 79 7.70 -9.19 11.70
CA GLU A 79 8.94 -9.48 12.39
C GLU A 79 9.86 -10.02 11.30
N PRO A 80 11.09 -9.51 11.16
CA PRO A 80 12.07 -10.24 10.40
C PRO A 80 12.24 -11.56 11.13
N GLU A 81 11.72 -12.64 10.55
CA GLU A 81 11.89 -14.00 11.03
C GLU A 81 13.39 -14.23 11.19
N LYS A 82 13.89 -14.11 12.42
CA LYS A 82 15.25 -14.51 12.77
C LYS A 82 15.23 -16.04 12.77
N ARG A 83 15.77 -16.65 11.73
CA ARG A 83 16.32 -18.00 11.83
C ARG A 83 17.53 -18.19 10.93
#